data_AF-A0A7S4QHP7-F1
#
_entry.id   AF-A0A7S4QHP7-F1
#
_cell.length_a   1.000
_cell.length_b   1.000
_cell.length_c   1.000
_cell.angle_alpha   90.00
_cell.angle_beta   90.00
_cell.angle_gamma   90.00
#
_symmetry.space_group_name_H-M   'P 1'
#
loop_
_entity.id
_entity.type
_entity.pdbx_description
1 polymer ?
#
loop_
_entity_poly.entity_id
_entity_poly.type
_entity_poly.pdbx_seq_one_letter_code
_entity_poly.pdbx_strand_id
1 'polypeptide(L)'
;LKAASVPATRLQKAAVAAAPWICPQGGGPFPTGTMAQDAPHASAIERVVGAVDKGAPLVEAFREQGVPLPLQRKRSQRGPVLLMYTDLEADDVVTTACLLQHMGSTPPVVVFACDTKGKDAGTIFAKKLTMATAALGEEFAKELLVVSGEGLAPPPDAYASQRCNMEVAAERTLERASAGQGLDLLIAVIAPGWGNIAKLLAALRKRPDWEAVARRTEITMYSGSFNIRGMTKEDAAALAEMTQVTGCKLQDNAHFIWTRKDVLPELRDMPSLMPDLDKMLAKENPHLLAAWRTFGTEFYAHLVDPRHKNLWAKDTALTDEERAAFDAASALYDAGDVVGYCKGILQHDAIFQKVAHYKRGSVRCFATGMLDGPLCDCLVFLTRWVEMHAPQLITFENSGAWDVDFEKGFTGIKQDGGLCPAVQPMIAADPPRKAAKTLANAVMDTLAVAISLSEQGREAAQIRVRLAEIDTEAARLLARLKVLQEEQVQDAEAVSLAELAAGFGEAM
;
A
#
# COMPACT_ATOMS: atom_id res chain seq x y z
N LEU A 1 -16.38 -4.99 -59.81
CA LEU A 1 -15.23 -4.68 -60.71
C LEU A 1 -15.03 -3.18 -60.64
N LYS A 2 -13.93 -2.59 -60.22
CA LYS A 2 -12.62 -3.00 -59.70
C LYS A 2 -12.04 -1.65 -59.21
N ALA A 3 -11.57 -1.57 -57.97
CA ALA A 3 -10.14 -1.63 -57.63
C ALA A 3 -9.34 -0.45 -58.22
N ALA A 4 -8.37 0.17 -57.56
CA ALA A 4 -7.79 0.11 -56.24
C ALA A 4 -6.64 1.13 -56.28
N SER A 5 -6.25 1.69 -55.14
CA SER A 5 -4.84 1.60 -54.69
C SER A 5 -4.69 2.28 -53.33
N VAL A 6 -4.48 1.42 -52.32
CA VAL A 6 -3.66 1.69 -51.14
C VAL A 6 -2.31 0.99 -51.41
N PRO A 7 -1.18 1.57 -51.00
CA PRO A 7 -0.41 0.99 -49.88
C PRO A 7 -0.11 2.08 -48.84
N ALA A 8 -0.37 1.90 -47.54
CA ALA A 8 0.30 1.01 -46.59
C ALA A 8 1.80 1.33 -46.39
N THR A 9 2.07 2.27 -45.48
CA THR A 9 3.17 2.24 -44.50
C THR A 9 2.55 2.78 -43.20
N ARG A 10 2.03 2.00 -42.25
CA ARG A 10 2.60 0.89 -41.45
C ARG A 10 4.01 1.22 -40.92
N LEU A 11 4.05 1.31 -39.58
CA LEU A 11 5.21 1.26 -38.68
C LEU A 11 5.97 2.56 -38.39
N GLN A 12 5.39 3.38 -37.52
CA GLN A 12 6.14 4.00 -36.41
C GLN A 12 5.34 3.98 -35.09
N LYS A 13 4.55 2.91 -34.88
CA LYS A 13 4.31 2.35 -33.55
C LYS A 13 5.36 1.26 -33.34
N ALA A 14 6.51 1.64 -32.81
CA ALA A 14 7.45 0.72 -32.16
C ALA A 14 8.45 1.55 -31.34
N ALA A 15 8.54 1.21 -30.07
CA ALA A 15 9.54 1.70 -29.11
C ALA A 15 9.49 3.20 -28.78
N VAL A 16 8.54 3.59 -27.91
CA VAL A 16 9.03 4.31 -26.71
C VAL A 16 9.82 3.25 -25.96
N ALA A 17 11.10 3.09 -26.32
CA ALA A 17 12.02 2.36 -25.50
C ALA A 17 11.94 3.03 -24.13
N ALA A 18 11.49 2.27 -23.12
CA ALA A 18 11.89 2.56 -21.77
C ALA A 18 13.41 2.65 -21.86
N ALA A 19 13.95 3.87 -21.82
CA ALA A 19 15.38 4.06 -21.74
C ALA A 19 15.83 3.17 -20.57
N PRO A 20 16.79 2.26 -20.77
CA PRO A 20 17.20 1.36 -19.71
C PRO A 20 17.52 2.21 -18.48
N TRP A 21 16.96 1.82 -17.35
CA TRP A 21 17.26 2.41 -16.07
C TRP A 21 18.76 2.29 -15.86
N ILE A 22 19.48 3.42 -15.95
CA ILE A 22 20.90 3.49 -15.61
C ILE A 22 20.93 4.12 -14.23
N CYS A 23 20.96 3.28 -13.20
CA CYS A 23 21.40 3.73 -11.88
C CYS A 23 22.76 4.39 -12.05
N PRO A 24 22.99 5.60 -11.49
CA PRO A 24 24.33 6.14 -11.36
C PRO A 24 25.17 5.14 -10.56
N GLN A 25 25.94 4.30 -11.25
CA GLN A 25 26.89 3.40 -10.61
C GLN A 25 28.02 4.29 -10.06
N GLY A 26 27.93 4.66 -8.79
CA GLY A 26 28.99 5.44 -8.13
C GLY A 26 28.57 6.48 -7.09
N GLY A 27 27.31 6.50 -6.63
CA GLY A 27 26.92 7.37 -5.51
C GLY A 27 27.67 6.94 -4.23
N GLY A 28 28.64 7.75 -3.79
CA GLY A 28 29.23 7.60 -2.46
C GLY A 28 28.18 7.74 -1.35
N PRO A 29 28.51 7.39 -0.09
CA PRO A 29 27.57 7.51 1.02
C PRO A 29 27.05 8.96 1.15
N PHE A 30 25.73 9.12 1.16
CA PHE A 30 25.05 10.42 1.26
C PHE A 30 25.32 11.08 2.63
N PRO A 31 25.40 12.43 2.72
CA PRO A 31 25.71 13.12 3.98
C PRO A 31 24.58 12.98 5.02
N THR A 32 24.90 12.47 6.20
CA THR A 32 23.97 12.07 7.27
C THR A 32 23.55 13.22 8.21
N GLY A 33 23.28 14.42 7.68
CA GLY A 33 23.18 15.68 8.43
C GLY A 33 22.17 15.74 9.59
N THR A 34 21.20 14.81 9.67
CA THR A 34 20.21 14.72 10.76
C THR A 34 20.07 13.32 11.37
N MET A 35 20.92 12.36 11.02
CA MET A 35 20.77 10.95 11.42
C MET A 35 21.59 10.54 12.66
N ALA A 36 22.16 11.47 13.41
CA ALA A 36 23.10 11.12 14.49
C ALA A 36 22.50 10.20 15.57
N GLN A 37 21.19 10.28 15.84
CA GLN A 37 20.51 9.40 16.82
C GLN A 37 20.19 8.01 16.25
N ASP A 38 20.03 7.90 14.93
CA ASP A 38 19.69 6.63 14.26
C ASP A 38 20.91 5.90 13.70
N ALA A 39 22.10 6.48 13.81
CA ALA A 39 23.33 5.97 13.19
C ALA A 39 23.60 4.48 13.48
N PRO A 40 23.40 3.94 14.70
CA PRO A 40 23.59 2.51 14.95
C PRO A 40 22.58 1.64 14.18
N HIS A 41 21.31 2.03 14.16
CA HIS A 41 20.24 1.30 13.47
C HIS A 41 20.40 1.37 11.95
N ALA A 42 20.71 2.56 11.42
CA ALA A 42 21.01 2.78 10.01
C ALA A 42 22.17 1.90 9.54
N SER A 43 23.29 1.92 10.26
CA SER A 43 24.46 1.11 9.92
C SER A 43 24.18 -0.40 9.96
N ALA A 44 23.38 -0.86 10.93
CA ALA A 44 22.98 -2.27 10.99
C ALA A 44 22.10 -2.66 9.79
N ILE A 45 21.11 -1.82 9.45
CA ILE A 45 20.24 -2.04 8.30
C ILE A 45 21.00 -1.99 6.97
N GLU A 46 21.95 -1.08 6.80
CA GLU A 46 22.80 -1.05 5.59
C GLU A 46 23.60 -2.35 5.42
N ARG A 47 24.09 -2.93 6.53
CA ARG A 47 24.75 -4.24 6.49
C ARG A 47 23.78 -5.36 6.14
N VAL A 48 22.55 -5.33 6.65
CA VAL A 48 21.49 -6.27 6.26
C VAL A 48 21.22 -6.15 4.76
N VAL A 49 20.95 -4.94 4.25
CA VAL A 49 20.71 -4.67 2.82
C VAL A 49 21.86 -5.18 1.98
N GLY A 50 23.11 -4.88 2.35
CA GLY A 50 24.29 -5.33 1.62
C GLY A 50 24.48 -6.85 1.63
N ALA A 51 24.05 -7.55 2.70
CA ALA A 51 24.06 -9.01 2.74
C ALA A 51 22.95 -9.60 1.85
N VAL A 52 21.75 -9.04 1.95
CA VAL A 52 20.54 -9.40 1.17
C VAL A 52 20.75 -9.18 -0.33
N ASP A 53 21.40 -8.08 -0.72
CA ASP A 53 21.78 -7.78 -2.11
C ASP A 53 22.80 -8.80 -2.67
N LYS A 54 23.70 -9.29 -1.80
CA LYS A 54 24.65 -10.37 -2.12
C LYS A 54 24.03 -11.78 -2.02
N GLY A 55 22.76 -11.87 -1.68
CA GLY A 55 22.00 -13.11 -1.62
C GLY A 55 22.08 -13.90 -0.33
N ALA A 56 22.43 -13.26 0.79
CA ALA A 56 22.18 -13.86 2.08
C ALA A 56 20.67 -14.05 2.30
N PRO A 57 20.22 -15.19 2.84
CA PRO A 57 18.82 -15.36 3.17
C PRO A 57 18.38 -14.34 4.24
N LEU A 58 17.17 -13.80 4.08
CA LEU A 58 16.70 -12.60 4.78
C LEU A 58 16.83 -12.71 6.30
N VAL A 59 16.33 -13.80 6.88
CA VAL A 59 16.28 -13.97 8.35
C VAL A 59 17.69 -14.06 8.94
N GLU A 60 18.59 -14.78 8.26
CA GLU A 60 19.99 -14.93 8.64
C GLU A 60 20.71 -13.58 8.57
N ALA A 61 20.48 -12.78 7.53
CA ALA A 61 21.06 -11.44 7.41
C ALA A 61 20.67 -10.55 8.61
N PHE A 62 19.41 -10.57 9.04
CA PHE A 62 18.97 -9.85 10.24
C PHE A 62 19.64 -10.38 11.51
N ARG A 63 19.69 -11.71 11.68
CA ARG A 63 20.25 -12.37 12.86
C ARG A 63 21.75 -12.09 13.02
N GLU A 64 22.52 -12.16 11.93
CA GLU A 64 23.96 -11.88 11.91
C GLU A 64 24.28 -10.43 12.29
N GLN A 65 23.41 -9.49 11.91
CA GLN A 65 23.57 -8.07 12.24
C GLN A 65 22.98 -7.68 13.60
N GLY A 66 22.44 -8.64 14.35
CA GLY A 66 21.79 -8.38 15.64
C GLY A 66 20.56 -7.49 15.54
N VAL A 67 19.88 -7.49 14.39
CA VAL A 67 18.68 -6.68 14.16
C VAL A 67 17.45 -7.49 14.61
N PRO A 68 16.74 -7.09 15.67
CA PRO A 68 15.55 -7.79 16.12
C PRO A 68 14.43 -7.65 15.09
N LEU A 69 13.64 -8.72 14.94
CA LEU A 69 12.43 -8.74 14.14
C LEU A 69 11.19 -8.63 15.04
N PRO A 70 10.07 -8.05 14.56
CA PRO A 70 8.83 -7.98 15.31
C PRO A 70 8.41 -9.33 15.88
N LEU A 71 7.97 -9.32 17.14
CA LEU A 71 7.53 -10.54 17.82
C LEU A 71 6.35 -11.14 17.05
N GLN A 72 6.40 -12.43 16.74
CA GLN A 72 5.25 -13.10 16.15
C GLN A 72 4.12 -13.12 17.19
N ARG A 73 2.89 -12.72 16.82
CA ARG A 73 1.73 -13.07 17.63
C ARG A 73 1.58 -14.59 17.62
N LYS A 74 1.11 -15.17 18.73
CA LYS A 74 0.45 -16.48 18.69
C LYS A 74 -0.81 -16.31 17.85
N ARG A 75 -0.66 -16.44 16.53
CA ARG A 75 -1.77 -16.25 15.59
C ARG A 75 -2.83 -17.28 15.89
N SER A 76 -4.08 -16.83 15.91
CA SER A 76 -5.19 -17.77 15.99
C SER A 76 -5.14 -18.64 14.73
N GLN A 77 -5.32 -19.96 14.86
CA GLN A 77 -5.56 -20.82 13.70
C GLN A 77 -6.98 -20.58 13.11
N ARG A 78 -7.68 -19.53 13.55
CA ARG A 78 -9.09 -19.24 13.31
C ARG A 78 -9.33 -17.83 12.76
N GLY A 79 -8.34 -17.19 12.14
CA GLY A 79 -8.52 -15.93 11.41
C GLY A 79 -8.54 -16.12 9.89
N PRO A 80 -9.21 -15.23 9.12
CA PRO A 80 -9.24 -15.28 7.65
C PRO A 80 -7.85 -15.44 7.04
N VAL A 81 -7.77 -16.08 5.88
CA VAL A 81 -6.52 -16.20 5.12
C VAL A 81 -6.35 -14.94 4.29
N LEU A 82 -5.15 -14.37 4.31
CA LEU A 82 -4.80 -13.20 3.52
C LEU A 82 -3.82 -13.59 2.41
N LEU A 83 -4.21 -13.39 1.15
CA LEU A 83 -3.31 -13.39 0.00
C LEU A 83 -3.05 -11.94 -0.41
N MET A 84 -1.81 -11.48 -0.25
CA MET A 84 -1.37 -10.15 -0.69
C MET A 84 -0.59 -10.26 -2.00
N TYR A 85 -1.06 -9.65 -3.06
CA TYR A 85 -0.30 -9.44 -4.30
C TYR A 85 0.17 -7.99 -4.35
N THR A 86 1.48 -7.76 -4.21
CA THR A 86 2.08 -6.49 -3.78
C THR A 86 3.43 -6.26 -4.46
N ASP A 87 3.90 -5.02 -4.53
CA ASP A 87 5.23 -4.66 -5.01
C ASP A 87 6.15 -4.16 -3.88
N LEU A 88 5.70 -4.31 -2.63
CA LEU A 88 6.42 -4.01 -1.39
C LEU A 88 6.98 -2.59 -1.32
N GLU A 89 6.28 -1.62 -1.94
CA GLU A 89 6.47 -0.21 -1.59
C GLU A 89 6.06 0.06 -0.12
N ALA A 90 6.37 1.25 0.36
CA ALA A 90 6.25 1.52 1.79
C ALA A 90 4.79 1.49 2.29
N ASP A 91 3.85 1.92 1.45
CA ASP A 91 2.42 1.85 1.72
C ASP A 91 1.86 0.43 1.63
N ASP A 92 2.39 -0.40 0.72
CA ASP A 92 2.11 -1.83 0.68
C ASP A 92 2.50 -2.54 2.00
N VAL A 93 3.68 -2.20 2.53
CA VAL A 93 4.17 -2.77 3.81
C VAL A 93 3.29 -2.34 4.97
N VAL A 94 2.90 -1.06 5.05
CA VAL A 94 1.96 -0.57 6.07
C VAL A 94 0.61 -1.26 5.94
N THR A 95 0.06 -1.34 4.73
CA THR A 95 -1.23 -1.98 4.45
C THR A 95 -1.24 -3.44 4.88
N THR A 96 -0.18 -4.17 4.50
CA THR A 96 -0.03 -5.58 4.86
C THR A 96 0.06 -5.75 6.38
N ALA A 97 0.89 -4.95 7.06
CA ALA A 97 1.03 -5.01 8.51
C ALA A 97 -0.31 -4.72 9.23
N CYS A 98 -1.03 -3.70 8.78
CA CYS A 98 -2.30 -3.30 9.35
C CYS A 98 -3.41 -4.33 9.10
N LEU A 99 -3.54 -4.87 7.87
CA LEU A 99 -4.52 -5.92 7.57
C LEU A 99 -4.28 -7.17 8.41
N LEU A 100 -3.03 -7.63 8.50
CA LEU A 100 -2.67 -8.80 9.32
C LEU A 100 -3.05 -8.62 10.79
N GLN A 101 -2.79 -7.43 11.31
CA GLN A 101 -3.04 -7.11 12.70
C GLN A 101 -4.54 -6.96 12.98
N HIS A 102 -5.27 -6.28 12.09
CA HIS A 102 -6.71 -6.05 12.20
C HIS A 102 -7.52 -7.34 12.03
N MET A 103 -7.17 -8.17 11.04
CA MET A 103 -7.91 -9.41 10.76
C MET A 103 -7.58 -10.55 11.74
N GLY A 104 -6.52 -10.41 12.55
CA GLY A 104 -6.04 -11.51 13.41
C GLY A 104 -5.71 -12.78 12.62
N SER A 105 -5.29 -12.60 11.36
CA SER A 105 -5.21 -13.66 10.36
C SER A 105 -4.13 -14.68 10.64
N THR A 106 -4.26 -15.82 9.96
CA THR A 106 -3.14 -16.75 9.77
C THR A 106 -1.99 -16.04 9.02
N PRO A 107 -0.75 -16.59 9.02
CA PRO A 107 0.31 -16.02 8.22
C PRO A 107 -0.14 -15.78 6.77
N PRO A 108 0.13 -14.58 6.21
CA PRO A 108 -0.30 -14.28 4.84
C PRO A 108 0.47 -15.11 3.84
N VAL A 109 -0.14 -15.32 2.68
CA VAL A 109 0.61 -15.65 1.45
C VAL A 109 0.92 -14.32 0.77
N VAL A 110 2.18 -13.89 0.82
CA VAL A 110 2.60 -12.64 0.16
C VAL A 110 3.33 -12.96 -1.12
N VAL A 111 2.81 -12.40 -2.21
CA VAL A 111 3.38 -12.49 -3.55
C VAL A 111 3.95 -11.12 -3.92
N PHE A 112 5.28 -11.01 -3.89
CA PHE A 112 6.00 -9.83 -4.34
C PHE A 112 6.19 -9.87 -5.87
N ALA A 113 5.47 -8.99 -6.56
CA ALA A 113 5.61 -8.73 -7.98
C ALA A 113 6.75 -7.73 -8.21
N CYS A 114 7.93 -8.23 -8.59
CA CYS A 114 9.11 -7.41 -8.78
C CYS A 114 9.34 -7.01 -10.25
N ASP A 115 9.84 -5.78 -10.44
CA ASP A 115 10.38 -5.21 -11.68
C ASP A 115 11.87 -4.85 -11.51
N THR A 116 12.72 -5.88 -11.62
CA THR A 116 14.19 -5.76 -11.48
C THR A 116 14.87 -5.05 -12.66
N LYS A 117 14.14 -4.65 -13.70
CA LYS A 117 14.64 -3.80 -14.80
C LYS A 117 14.31 -2.33 -14.61
N GLY A 118 13.23 -2.03 -13.89
CA GLY A 118 12.77 -0.69 -13.62
C GLY A 118 12.89 -0.38 -12.14
N LYS A 119 11.75 -0.37 -11.45
CA LYS A 119 11.65 0.26 -10.13
C LYS A 119 12.33 -0.49 -8.98
N ASP A 120 12.63 -1.78 -9.15
CA ASP A 120 13.29 -2.61 -8.14
C ASP A 120 14.76 -2.88 -8.48
N ALA A 121 15.32 -2.17 -9.46
CA ALA A 121 16.68 -2.40 -9.88
C ALA A 121 17.71 -1.83 -8.86
N GLY A 122 18.99 -2.22 -9.00
CA GLY A 122 20.04 -1.86 -8.05
C GLY A 122 19.78 -2.45 -6.67
N THR A 123 19.94 -1.65 -5.61
CA THR A 123 19.71 -2.13 -4.24
C THR A 123 18.26 -1.98 -3.78
N ILE A 124 17.37 -1.45 -4.61
CA ILE A 124 15.96 -1.21 -4.24
C ILE A 124 15.24 -2.51 -3.90
N PHE A 125 15.44 -3.57 -4.68
CA PHE A 125 14.88 -4.91 -4.39
C PHE A 125 15.24 -5.36 -2.97
N ALA A 126 16.53 -5.35 -2.63
CA ALA A 126 17.02 -5.75 -1.31
C ALA A 126 16.47 -4.84 -0.19
N LYS A 127 16.34 -3.53 -0.44
CA LYS A 127 15.79 -2.56 0.51
C LYS A 127 14.31 -2.79 0.77
N LYS A 128 13.50 -3.09 -0.25
CA LYS A 128 12.08 -3.45 -0.10
C LYS A 128 11.91 -4.72 0.75
N LEU A 129 12.69 -5.76 0.46
CA LEU A 129 12.66 -6.99 1.25
C LEU A 129 13.08 -6.75 2.71
N THR A 130 14.11 -5.94 2.92
CA THR A 130 14.58 -5.57 4.26
C THR A 130 13.52 -4.78 5.02
N MET A 131 12.91 -3.76 4.40
CA MET A 131 11.83 -2.96 4.98
C MET A 131 10.61 -3.82 5.33
N ALA A 132 10.15 -4.65 4.41
CA ALA A 132 9.02 -5.55 4.63
C ALA A 132 9.31 -6.56 5.76
N THR A 133 10.51 -7.13 5.80
CA THR A 133 10.92 -8.06 6.86
C THR A 133 11.01 -7.37 8.23
N ALA A 134 11.54 -6.15 8.29
CA ALA A 134 11.59 -5.36 9.52
C ALA A 134 10.19 -5.00 10.06
N ALA A 135 9.18 -4.89 9.20
CA ALA A 135 7.80 -4.60 9.58
C ALA A 135 6.96 -5.86 9.89
N LEU A 136 7.11 -6.92 9.10
CA LEU A 136 6.22 -8.09 9.12
C LEU A 136 6.84 -9.30 9.85
N GLY A 137 8.14 -9.26 10.12
CA GLY A 137 8.87 -10.24 10.91
C GLY A 137 9.26 -11.52 10.17
N GLU A 138 9.77 -12.48 10.94
CA GLU A 138 10.43 -13.70 10.43
C GLU A 138 9.52 -14.59 9.57
N GLU A 139 8.28 -14.86 10.00
CA GLU A 139 7.38 -15.74 9.25
C GLU A 139 6.99 -15.13 7.90
N PHE A 140 6.92 -13.79 7.78
CA PHE A 140 6.76 -13.16 6.47
C PHE A 140 7.94 -13.50 5.56
N ALA A 141 9.18 -13.35 6.04
CA ALA A 141 10.36 -13.61 5.22
C ALA A 141 10.46 -15.07 4.76
N LYS A 142 9.97 -16.02 5.57
CA LYS A 142 9.88 -17.45 5.20
C LYS A 142 8.77 -17.74 4.19
N GLU A 143 7.68 -17.00 4.28
CA GLU A 143 6.47 -17.22 3.47
C GLU A 143 6.38 -16.36 2.23
N LEU A 144 7.33 -15.45 2.05
CA LEU A 144 7.42 -14.58 0.90
C LEU A 144 7.65 -15.39 -0.37
N LEU A 145 6.82 -15.12 -1.36
CA LEU A 145 6.94 -15.61 -2.72
C LEU A 145 7.31 -14.45 -3.64
N VAL A 146 8.32 -14.63 -4.49
CA VAL A 146 8.77 -13.57 -5.40
C VAL A 146 8.50 -13.98 -6.84
N VAL A 147 7.87 -13.09 -7.60
CA VAL A 147 7.56 -13.28 -9.02
C VAL A 147 7.94 -12.08 -9.86
N SER A 148 8.36 -12.35 -11.09
CA SER A 148 8.53 -11.34 -12.13
C SER A 148 7.34 -11.37 -13.09
N GLY A 149 6.90 -10.20 -13.54
CA GLY A 149 5.92 -10.06 -14.61
C GLY A 149 6.39 -10.61 -15.96
N GLU A 150 5.46 -10.82 -16.89
CA GLU A 150 5.80 -11.18 -18.27
C GLU A 150 6.66 -10.07 -18.92
N GLY A 151 7.79 -10.45 -19.52
CA GLY A 151 8.74 -9.50 -20.14
C GLY A 151 9.73 -8.82 -19.17
N LEU A 152 9.53 -8.97 -17.86
CA LEU A 152 10.45 -8.47 -16.84
C LEU A 152 11.63 -9.44 -16.62
N ALA A 153 12.72 -8.95 -16.03
CA ALA A 153 13.81 -9.83 -15.64
C ALA A 153 13.36 -10.72 -14.48
N PRO A 154 13.89 -11.95 -14.38
CA PRO A 154 13.62 -12.80 -13.23
C PRO A 154 14.13 -12.13 -11.94
N PRO A 155 13.67 -12.58 -10.76
CA PRO A 155 14.29 -12.22 -9.49
C PRO A 155 15.78 -12.60 -9.52
N PRO A 156 16.64 -11.90 -8.73
CA PRO A 156 18.06 -12.25 -8.64
C PRO A 156 18.25 -13.72 -8.21
N ASP A 157 19.28 -14.40 -8.72
CA ASP A 157 19.51 -15.84 -8.46
C ASP A 157 19.64 -16.18 -6.97
N ALA A 158 20.12 -15.22 -6.18
CA ALA A 158 20.09 -15.21 -4.72
C ALA A 158 18.74 -15.63 -4.11
N TYR A 159 17.65 -15.36 -4.83
CA TYR A 159 16.27 -15.59 -4.41
C TYR A 159 15.62 -16.73 -5.21
N ALA A 160 16.40 -17.58 -5.88
CA ALA A 160 15.87 -18.70 -6.66
C ALA A 160 14.99 -19.66 -5.84
N SER A 161 15.24 -19.80 -4.52
CA SER A 161 14.41 -20.60 -3.61
C SER A 161 13.05 -19.96 -3.29
N GLN A 162 12.96 -18.63 -3.39
CA GLN A 162 11.74 -17.86 -3.17
C GLN A 162 11.03 -17.51 -4.48
N ARG A 163 11.71 -17.70 -5.61
CA ARG A 163 11.13 -17.60 -6.94
C ARG A 163 10.00 -18.61 -7.05
N CYS A 164 8.77 -18.13 -7.08
CA CYS A 164 7.62 -18.99 -7.19
C CYS A 164 7.05 -18.97 -8.61
N ASN A 165 6.32 -20.03 -8.94
CA ASN A 165 5.25 -19.90 -9.91
C ASN A 165 3.95 -19.63 -9.14
N MET A 166 2.93 -19.14 -9.83
CA MET A 166 1.62 -18.91 -9.21
C MET A 166 0.95 -20.20 -8.69
N GLU A 167 1.45 -21.39 -9.05
CA GLU A 167 0.95 -22.66 -8.53
C GLU A 167 1.29 -22.84 -7.05
N VAL A 168 2.51 -22.48 -6.63
CA VAL A 168 2.90 -22.50 -5.21
C VAL A 168 2.06 -21.51 -4.40
N ALA A 169 1.80 -20.31 -4.94
CA ALA A 169 0.95 -19.32 -4.28
C ALA A 169 -0.49 -19.84 -4.11
N ALA A 170 -1.07 -20.42 -5.16
CA ALA A 170 -2.39 -21.03 -5.13
C ALA A 170 -2.47 -22.19 -4.12
N GLU A 171 -1.48 -23.09 -4.14
CA GLU A 171 -1.40 -24.23 -3.22
C GLU A 171 -1.37 -23.77 -1.76
N ARG A 172 -0.44 -22.90 -1.38
CA ARG A 172 -0.34 -22.41 0.00
C ARG A 172 -1.60 -21.68 0.46
N THR A 173 -2.21 -20.92 -0.45
CA THR A 173 -3.45 -20.19 -0.15
C THR A 173 -4.58 -21.16 0.16
N LEU A 174 -4.77 -22.17 -0.68
CA LEU A 174 -5.85 -23.14 -0.51
C LEU A 174 -5.61 -24.09 0.64
N GLU A 175 -4.38 -24.54 0.88
CA GLU A 175 -4.05 -25.34 2.06
C GLU A 175 -4.41 -24.62 3.36
N ARG A 176 -4.10 -23.32 3.46
CA ARG A 176 -4.48 -22.51 4.63
C ARG A 176 -5.98 -22.28 4.71
N ALA A 177 -6.63 -21.97 3.58
CA ALA A 177 -8.07 -21.70 3.56
C ALA A 177 -8.91 -22.94 3.87
N SER A 178 -8.42 -24.12 3.44
CA SER A 178 -9.06 -25.42 3.68
C SER A 178 -8.76 -25.99 5.07
N ALA A 179 -7.58 -25.72 5.64
CA ALA A 179 -7.26 -26.08 7.03
C ALA A 179 -8.00 -25.23 8.07
N GLY A 180 -8.39 -24.00 7.70
CA GLY A 180 -9.18 -23.12 8.54
C GLY A 180 -10.61 -23.63 8.73
N GLN A 181 -11.06 -23.77 9.98
CA GLN A 181 -12.45 -24.08 10.32
C GLN A 181 -13.39 -22.92 9.97
N GLY A 182 -13.76 -22.77 8.70
CA GLY A 182 -14.77 -21.81 8.25
C GLY A 182 -14.27 -20.38 7.97
N LEU A 183 -13.00 -20.20 7.63
CA LEU A 183 -12.39 -18.89 7.46
C LEU A 183 -12.53 -18.36 6.03
N ASP A 184 -12.88 -17.09 5.90
CA ASP A 184 -12.96 -16.38 4.63
C ASP A 184 -11.54 -16.12 4.08
N LEU A 185 -11.38 -16.16 2.75
CA LEU A 185 -10.15 -15.78 2.07
C LEU A 185 -10.28 -14.33 1.60
N LEU A 186 -9.32 -13.47 1.93
CA LEU A 186 -9.19 -12.15 1.32
C LEU A 186 -8.05 -12.16 0.32
N ILE A 187 -8.37 -11.89 -0.94
CA ILE A 187 -7.38 -11.63 -2.00
C ILE A 187 -7.26 -10.11 -2.16
N ALA A 188 -6.11 -9.56 -1.79
CA ALA A 188 -5.80 -8.15 -1.94
C ALA A 188 -4.76 -7.94 -3.05
N VAL A 189 -5.14 -7.18 -4.09
CA VAL A 189 -4.28 -6.84 -5.23
C VAL A 189 -3.91 -5.37 -5.18
N ILE A 190 -2.69 -5.08 -4.76
CA ILE A 190 -2.15 -3.72 -4.58
C ILE A 190 -0.94 -3.42 -5.48
N ALA A 191 -0.64 -4.32 -6.43
CA ALA A 191 0.43 -4.15 -7.40
C ALA A 191 -0.03 -4.45 -8.84
N PRO A 192 0.75 -4.04 -9.86
CA PRO A 192 0.43 -4.38 -11.24
C PRO A 192 0.50 -5.89 -11.51
N GLY A 193 -0.52 -6.41 -12.20
CA GLY A 193 -0.67 -7.85 -12.41
C GLY A 193 0.40 -8.49 -13.30
N TRP A 194 0.81 -7.82 -14.38
CA TRP A 194 1.77 -8.33 -15.37
C TRP A 194 1.55 -9.79 -15.82
N GLY A 195 0.28 -10.20 -15.92
CA GLY A 195 -0.17 -11.53 -16.31
C GLY A 195 -0.16 -12.56 -15.16
N ASN A 196 0.27 -12.20 -13.95
CA ASN A 196 0.36 -13.12 -12.83
C ASN A 196 -0.97 -13.35 -12.12
N ILE A 197 -1.92 -12.42 -12.19
CA ILE A 197 -3.26 -12.61 -11.60
C ILE A 197 -4.01 -13.67 -12.42
N ALA A 198 -3.90 -13.63 -13.74
CA ALA A 198 -4.44 -14.67 -14.62
C ALA A 198 -3.83 -16.05 -14.33
N LYS A 199 -2.51 -16.12 -14.13
CA LYS A 199 -1.82 -17.37 -13.77
C LYS A 199 -2.24 -17.88 -12.39
N LEU A 200 -2.47 -17.00 -11.42
CA LEU A 200 -2.99 -17.35 -10.10
C LEU A 200 -4.37 -18.00 -10.21
N LEU A 201 -5.31 -17.40 -10.94
CA LEU A 201 -6.62 -18.01 -11.18
C LEU A 201 -6.50 -19.38 -11.87
N ALA A 202 -5.68 -19.47 -12.92
CA ALA A 202 -5.46 -20.73 -13.63
C ALA A 202 -4.92 -21.82 -12.71
N ALA A 203 -4.05 -21.47 -11.75
CA ALA A 203 -3.54 -22.39 -10.75
C ALA A 203 -4.60 -22.79 -9.71
N LEU A 204 -5.36 -21.82 -9.19
CA LEU A 204 -6.46 -22.07 -8.24
C LEU A 204 -7.48 -23.05 -8.83
N ARG A 205 -7.88 -22.87 -10.09
CA ARG A 205 -8.82 -23.77 -10.81
C ARG A 205 -8.38 -25.23 -10.92
N LYS A 206 -7.07 -25.51 -10.86
CA LYS A 206 -6.56 -26.89 -10.90
C LYS A 206 -6.81 -27.63 -9.59
N ARG A 207 -7.16 -26.92 -8.51
CA ARG A 207 -7.29 -27.45 -7.16
C ARG A 207 -8.78 -27.77 -6.88
N PRO A 208 -9.10 -28.99 -6.42
CA PRO A 208 -10.49 -29.44 -6.28
C PRO A 208 -11.26 -28.70 -5.17
N ASP A 209 -10.56 -28.08 -4.23
CA ASP A 209 -11.12 -27.30 -3.12
C ASP A 209 -11.38 -25.82 -3.48
N TRP A 210 -10.94 -25.35 -4.66
CA TRP A 210 -11.10 -23.95 -5.06
C TRP A 210 -12.57 -23.51 -5.07
N GLU A 211 -13.50 -24.29 -5.63
CA GLU A 211 -14.91 -23.90 -5.67
C GLU A 211 -15.54 -23.73 -4.28
N ALA A 212 -15.06 -24.47 -3.27
CA ALA A 212 -15.54 -24.36 -1.90
C ALA A 212 -14.94 -23.14 -1.18
N VAL A 213 -13.68 -22.82 -1.47
CA VAL A 213 -13.00 -21.63 -0.92
C VAL A 213 -13.50 -20.35 -1.59
N ALA A 214 -13.69 -20.35 -2.92
CA ALA A 214 -14.09 -19.20 -3.70
C ALA A 214 -15.41 -18.57 -3.20
N ARG A 215 -16.41 -19.38 -2.85
CA ARG A 215 -17.71 -18.88 -2.32
C ARG A 215 -17.60 -18.09 -1.02
N ARG A 216 -16.44 -18.15 -0.37
CA ARG A 216 -16.10 -17.46 0.89
C ARG A 216 -14.91 -16.53 0.70
N THR A 217 -14.65 -16.12 -0.54
CA THR A 217 -13.51 -15.29 -0.91
C THR A 217 -13.98 -13.88 -1.22
N GLU A 218 -13.40 -12.90 -0.55
CA GLU A 218 -13.51 -11.48 -0.89
C GLU A 218 -12.32 -11.07 -1.77
N ILE A 219 -12.56 -10.17 -2.73
CA ILE A 219 -11.52 -9.64 -3.62
C ILE A 219 -11.53 -8.13 -3.51
N THR A 220 -10.39 -7.57 -3.10
CA THR A 220 -10.17 -6.14 -2.96
C THR A 220 -8.92 -5.73 -3.72
N MET A 221 -8.91 -4.53 -4.27
CA MET A 221 -7.75 -4.03 -4.99
C MET A 221 -7.55 -2.53 -4.81
N TYR A 222 -6.34 -2.08 -5.14
CA TYR A 222 -6.05 -0.68 -5.43
C TYR A 222 -5.78 -0.49 -6.94
N SER A 223 -6.57 0.37 -7.58
CA SER A 223 -6.49 0.67 -9.02
C SER A 223 -5.73 1.95 -9.36
N GLY A 224 -4.53 2.11 -8.80
CA GLY A 224 -3.62 3.18 -9.20
C GLY A 224 -3.28 3.15 -10.69
N SER A 225 -2.94 4.30 -11.27
CA SER A 225 -2.61 4.38 -12.69
C SER A 225 -1.41 3.51 -13.08
N PHE A 226 -0.45 3.34 -12.17
CA PHE A 226 0.66 2.41 -12.33
C PHE A 226 0.16 0.95 -12.37
N ASN A 227 -0.67 0.55 -11.40
CA ASN A 227 -1.22 -0.80 -11.27
C ASN A 227 -2.04 -1.20 -12.51
N ILE A 228 -2.91 -0.31 -12.98
CA ILE A 228 -3.78 -0.59 -14.13
C ILE A 228 -3.00 -0.64 -15.44
N ARG A 229 -1.98 0.20 -15.64
CA ARG A 229 -1.14 0.13 -16.85
C ARG A 229 -0.29 -1.13 -16.92
N GLY A 230 0.11 -1.69 -15.78
CA GLY A 230 0.81 -2.98 -15.72
C GLY A 230 -0.12 -4.19 -15.67
N MET A 231 -1.44 -4.01 -15.56
CA MET A 231 -2.41 -5.09 -15.62
C MET A 231 -2.69 -5.50 -17.07
N THR A 232 -2.65 -6.79 -17.37
CA THR A 232 -3.03 -7.28 -18.71
C THR A 232 -4.54 -7.44 -18.84
N LYS A 233 -5.03 -7.66 -20.06
CA LYS A 233 -6.47 -7.95 -20.27
C LYS A 233 -6.85 -9.28 -19.62
N GLU A 234 -5.94 -10.24 -19.61
CA GLU A 234 -6.10 -11.55 -19.00
C GLU A 234 -6.18 -11.43 -17.47
N ASP A 235 -5.39 -10.55 -16.86
CA ASP A 235 -5.49 -10.26 -15.41
C ASP A 235 -6.85 -9.68 -15.06
N ALA A 236 -7.33 -8.69 -15.82
CA ALA A 236 -8.64 -8.08 -15.58
C ALA A 236 -9.79 -9.07 -15.80
N ALA A 237 -9.69 -9.92 -16.83
CA ALA A 237 -10.64 -11.01 -17.05
C ALA A 237 -10.61 -12.04 -15.91
N ALA A 238 -9.43 -12.33 -15.36
CA ALA A 238 -9.29 -13.22 -14.22
C ALA A 238 -9.90 -12.63 -12.94
N LEU A 239 -9.77 -11.34 -12.68
CA LEU A 239 -10.47 -10.68 -11.56
C LEU A 239 -11.99 -10.73 -11.76
N ALA A 240 -12.47 -10.44 -12.96
CA ALA A 240 -13.88 -10.52 -13.30
C ALA A 240 -14.44 -11.94 -13.06
N GLU A 241 -13.71 -12.96 -13.47
CA GLU A 241 -14.10 -14.33 -13.22
C GLU A 241 -14.01 -14.71 -11.73
N MET A 242 -12.94 -14.24 -11.05
CA MET A 242 -12.84 -14.05 -9.59
C MET A 242 -14.20 -13.78 -8.96
N THR A 243 -14.71 -12.59 -9.24
CA THR A 243 -15.98 -12.10 -8.68
C THR A 243 -17.18 -12.95 -9.06
N GLN A 244 -17.21 -13.52 -10.27
CA GLN A 244 -18.31 -14.38 -10.70
C GLN A 244 -18.39 -15.67 -9.89
N VAL A 245 -17.25 -16.32 -9.65
CA VAL A 245 -17.19 -17.58 -8.88
C VAL A 245 -17.45 -17.34 -7.39
N THR A 246 -16.90 -16.24 -6.85
CA THR A 246 -17.11 -15.88 -5.44
C THR A 246 -18.52 -15.40 -5.15
N GLY A 247 -19.20 -14.76 -6.12
CA GLY A 247 -20.48 -14.08 -5.93
C GLY A 247 -20.33 -12.71 -5.25
N CYS A 248 -19.12 -12.28 -4.92
CA CYS A 248 -18.82 -11.00 -4.31
C CYS A 248 -18.54 -9.92 -5.36
N LYS A 249 -18.85 -8.67 -5.05
CA LYS A 249 -18.42 -7.52 -5.88
C LYS A 249 -16.92 -7.31 -5.71
N LEU A 250 -16.22 -6.94 -6.78
CA LEU A 250 -14.84 -6.43 -6.66
C LEU A 250 -14.88 -5.10 -5.89
N GLN A 251 -14.12 -4.99 -4.81
CA GLN A 251 -13.91 -3.73 -4.11
C GLN A 251 -12.68 -3.02 -4.65
N ASP A 252 -12.89 -1.94 -5.39
CA ASP A 252 -11.83 -1.17 -6.03
C ASP A 252 -11.57 0.15 -5.28
N ASN A 253 -10.48 0.23 -4.52
CA ASN A 253 -10.18 1.34 -3.61
C ASN A 253 -9.41 2.48 -4.32
N ALA A 254 -9.90 2.94 -5.47
CA ALA A 254 -9.25 4.01 -6.25
C ALA A 254 -9.13 5.33 -5.45
N HIS A 255 -7.90 5.82 -5.22
CA HIS A 255 -7.63 6.97 -4.34
C HIS A 255 -8.56 8.16 -4.60
N PHE A 256 -8.60 8.66 -5.85
CA PHE A 256 -9.36 9.86 -6.18
C PHE A 256 -10.87 9.72 -6.00
N ILE A 257 -11.39 8.50 -6.08
CA ILE A 257 -12.79 8.20 -5.81
C ILE A 257 -12.98 8.10 -4.30
N TRP A 258 -12.11 7.34 -3.63
CA TRP A 258 -12.13 7.15 -2.18
C TRP A 258 -12.14 8.46 -1.41
N THR A 259 -11.23 9.38 -1.72
CA THR A 259 -11.10 10.66 -1.02
C THR A 259 -12.10 11.73 -1.49
N ARG A 260 -12.91 11.43 -2.51
CA ARG A 260 -13.79 12.36 -3.23
C ARG A 260 -13.11 13.63 -3.74
N LYS A 261 -11.77 13.68 -3.78
CA LYS A 261 -10.92 14.86 -4.02
C LYS A 261 -11.30 16.06 -3.13
N ASP A 262 -10.35 16.56 -2.35
CA ASP A 262 -10.49 17.79 -1.55
C ASP A 262 -11.46 17.74 -0.35
N VAL A 263 -12.21 16.64 -0.13
CA VAL A 263 -13.09 16.52 1.05
C VAL A 263 -12.28 16.47 2.35
N LEU A 264 -11.17 15.73 2.35
CA LEU A 264 -10.22 15.65 3.47
C LEU A 264 -8.79 15.79 2.93
N PRO A 265 -8.21 17.01 2.95
CA PRO A 265 -6.86 17.26 2.44
C PRO A 265 -5.76 16.41 3.08
N GLU A 266 -5.98 15.95 4.33
CA GLU A 266 -5.09 15.07 5.07
C GLU A 266 -4.92 13.70 4.40
N LEU A 267 -5.89 13.26 3.58
CA LEU A 267 -5.83 11.98 2.87
C LEU A 267 -5.07 12.04 1.54
N ARG A 268 -4.35 13.13 1.25
CA ARG A 268 -3.60 13.24 0.01
C ARG A 268 -2.42 12.27 -0.06
N ASP A 269 -1.73 12.06 1.06
CA ASP A 269 -0.49 11.29 1.16
C ASP A 269 -0.25 10.85 2.62
N MET A 270 0.65 9.89 2.85
CA MET A 270 0.95 9.45 4.22
C MET A 270 1.47 10.56 5.12
N PRO A 271 2.41 11.43 4.71
CA PRO A 271 2.88 12.53 5.56
C PRO A 271 1.77 13.46 6.04
N SER A 272 0.74 13.69 5.21
CA SER A 272 -0.40 14.53 5.57
C SER A 272 -1.35 13.83 6.55
N LEU A 273 -1.55 12.51 6.41
CA LEU A 273 -2.41 11.74 7.30
C LEU A 273 -1.73 11.43 8.64
N MET A 274 -0.44 11.09 8.59
CA MET A 274 0.35 10.57 9.70
C MET A 274 1.66 11.36 9.87
N PRO A 275 1.58 12.65 10.26
CA PRO A 275 2.75 13.51 10.34
C PRO A 275 3.77 13.07 11.41
N ASP A 276 3.37 12.22 12.35
CA ASP A 276 4.22 11.68 13.41
C ASP A 276 4.64 10.21 13.17
N LEU A 277 4.52 9.70 11.93
CA LEU A 277 4.88 8.33 11.58
C LEU A 277 6.34 8.02 11.94
N ASP A 278 7.26 8.91 11.63
CA ASP A 278 8.69 8.76 11.92
C ASP A 278 8.98 8.64 13.43
N LYS A 279 8.32 9.46 14.26
CA LYS A 279 8.43 9.40 15.73
C LYS A 279 7.88 8.09 16.28
N MET A 280 6.74 7.63 15.73
CA MET A 280 6.16 6.35 16.11
C MET A 280 7.10 5.20 15.75
N LEU A 281 7.63 5.17 14.52
CA LEU A 281 8.59 4.15 14.12
C LEU A 281 9.87 4.21 14.95
N ALA A 282 10.43 5.39 15.22
CA ALA A 282 11.62 5.54 16.07
C ALA A 282 11.43 4.90 17.45
N LYS A 283 10.22 5.03 18.01
CA LYS A 283 9.86 4.49 19.31
C LYS A 283 9.60 2.99 19.27
N GLU A 284 8.77 2.53 18.33
CA GLU A 284 8.24 1.16 18.34
C GLU A 284 9.16 0.17 17.60
N ASN A 285 9.84 0.63 16.54
CA ASN A 285 10.75 -0.17 15.72
C ASN A 285 11.76 0.72 14.95
N PRO A 286 12.86 1.17 15.59
CA PRO A 286 13.84 2.07 14.97
C PRO A 286 14.58 1.42 13.78
N HIS A 287 14.61 0.09 13.70
CA HIS A 287 15.17 -0.63 12.56
C HIS A 287 14.29 -0.54 11.31
N LEU A 288 12.96 -0.57 11.48
CA LEU A 288 12.03 -0.29 10.38
C LEU A 288 12.16 1.17 9.91
N LEU A 289 12.28 2.13 10.84
CA LEU A 289 12.54 3.54 10.48
C LEU A 289 13.81 3.66 9.61
N ALA A 290 14.90 3.02 10.03
CA ALA A 290 16.15 3.00 9.29
C ALA A 290 16.03 2.33 7.91
N ALA A 291 15.30 1.21 7.82
CA ALA A 291 15.04 0.51 6.55
C ALA A 291 14.22 1.37 5.58
N TRP A 292 13.16 2.02 6.06
CA TRP A 292 12.33 2.92 5.26
C TRP A 292 13.14 4.11 4.75
N ARG A 293 13.95 4.76 5.61
CA ARG A 293 14.82 5.86 5.16
C ARG A 293 15.83 5.41 4.13
N THR A 294 16.47 4.26 4.33
CA THR A 294 17.43 3.68 3.39
C THR A 294 16.80 3.39 2.02
N PHE A 295 15.56 2.88 2.01
CA PHE A 295 14.73 2.72 0.82
C PHE A 295 14.42 4.09 0.17
N GLY A 296 13.89 5.03 0.95
CA GLY A 296 13.44 6.33 0.46
C GLY A 296 14.58 7.17 -0.14
N THR A 297 15.78 7.12 0.45
CA THR A 297 16.97 7.81 -0.08
C THR A 297 17.37 7.36 -1.48
N GLU A 298 17.04 6.13 -1.90
CA GLU A 298 17.31 5.68 -3.28
C GLU A 298 16.06 5.81 -4.16
N PHE A 299 14.93 5.26 -3.70
CA PHE A 299 13.72 5.19 -4.49
C PHE A 299 13.09 6.57 -4.73
N TYR A 300 12.86 7.36 -3.68
CA TYR A 300 12.23 8.68 -3.80
C TYR A 300 13.19 9.74 -4.32
N ALA A 301 14.51 9.58 -4.12
CA ALA A 301 15.50 10.51 -4.66
C ALA A 301 15.46 10.55 -6.20
N HIS A 302 15.14 9.42 -6.85
CA HIS A 302 14.92 9.40 -8.29
C HIS A 302 13.70 10.24 -8.68
N LEU A 303 12.60 10.17 -7.92
CA LEU A 303 11.39 10.94 -8.21
C LEU A 303 11.65 12.44 -8.21
N VAL A 304 12.58 12.91 -7.38
CA VAL A 304 12.95 14.32 -7.30
C VAL A 304 14.21 14.68 -8.09
N ASP A 305 14.78 13.77 -8.91
CA ASP A 305 15.96 14.08 -9.72
C ASP A 305 15.69 15.31 -10.61
N PRO A 306 16.57 16.34 -10.62
CA PRO A 306 16.39 17.56 -11.41
C PRO A 306 16.24 17.30 -12.93
N ARG A 307 16.73 16.15 -13.40
CA ARG A 307 16.68 15.69 -14.79
C ARG A 307 15.47 14.80 -15.07
N HIS A 308 14.67 14.45 -14.06
CA HIS A 308 13.51 13.61 -14.26
C HIS A 308 12.46 14.34 -15.11
N LYS A 309 12.13 13.77 -16.27
CA LYS A 309 11.18 14.34 -17.27
C LYS A 309 9.78 14.75 -16.76
N ASN A 310 9.40 14.30 -15.57
CA ASN A 310 8.09 14.55 -14.96
C ASN A 310 8.25 15.26 -13.60
N LEU A 311 9.40 15.88 -13.32
CA LEU A 311 9.59 16.69 -12.12
C LEU A 311 8.59 17.85 -12.09
N TRP A 312 8.37 18.48 -13.24
CA TRP A 312 7.50 19.63 -13.40
C TRP A 312 6.07 19.21 -13.75
N ALA A 313 5.10 20.02 -13.33
CA ALA A 313 3.74 19.92 -13.82
C ALA A 313 3.71 20.16 -15.35
N LYS A 314 2.67 19.65 -16.02
CA LYS A 314 2.50 19.89 -17.46
C LYS A 314 2.34 21.39 -17.70
N ASP A 315 2.99 21.87 -18.75
CA ASP A 315 2.88 23.26 -19.23
C ASP A 315 3.37 24.33 -18.24
N THR A 316 4.16 23.96 -17.23
CA THR A 316 4.81 24.92 -16.33
C THR A 316 6.27 25.12 -16.71
N ALA A 317 6.59 26.28 -17.30
CA ALA A 317 7.97 26.71 -17.52
C ALA A 317 8.48 27.52 -16.31
N LEU A 318 9.77 27.37 -15.98
CA LEU A 318 10.42 28.30 -15.05
C LEU A 318 10.79 29.59 -15.79
N THR A 319 10.70 30.73 -15.11
CA THR A 319 11.30 31.99 -15.58
C THR A 319 12.83 31.90 -15.52
N ASP A 320 13.54 32.89 -16.07
CA ASP A 320 15.01 32.91 -16.04
C ASP A 320 15.54 33.02 -14.60
N GLU A 321 14.88 33.79 -13.74
CA GLU A 321 15.23 33.92 -12.32
C GLU A 321 14.98 32.61 -11.55
N GLU A 322 13.81 32.00 -11.77
CA GLU A 322 13.47 30.70 -11.19
C GLU A 322 14.40 29.58 -11.69
N ARG A 323 14.82 29.64 -12.95
CA ARG A 323 15.80 28.72 -13.54
C ARG A 323 17.14 28.85 -12.84
N ALA A 324 17.66 30.08 -12.68
CA ALA A 324 18.92 30.32 -12.01
C ALA A 324 18.90 29.81 -10.55
N ALA A 325 17.80 30.05 -9.83
CA ALA A 325 17.61 29.54 -8.47
C ALA A 325 17.51 28.00 -8.43
N PHE A 326 16.79 27.39 -9.37
CA PHE A 326 16.69 25.93 -9.48
C PHE A 326 18.04 25.29 -9.84
N ASP A 327 18.83 25.90 -10.72
CA ASP A 327 20.14 25.39 -11.13
C ASP A 327 21.12 25.44 -9.95
N ALA A 328 21.07 26.51 -9.14
CA ALA A 328 21.83 26.61 -7.90
C ALA A 328 21.45 25.51 -6.88
N ALA A 329 20.15 25.22 -6.73
CA ALA A 329 19.70 24.09 -5.91
C ALA A 329 20.15 22.75 -6.49
N SER A 330 20.03 22.56 -7.81
CA SER A 330 20.35 21.30 -8.50
C SER A 330 21.82 20.91 -8.38
N ALA A 331 22.72 21.89 -8.27
CA ALA A 331 24.13 21.64 -7.97
C ALA A 331 24.33 20.88 -6.64
N LEU A 332 23.44 21.05 -5.65
CA LEU A 332 23.46 20.27 -4.41
C LEU A 332 23.07 18.81 -4.66
N TYR A 333 22.10 18.55 -5.54
CA TYR A 333 21.73 17.19 -5.92
C TYR A 333 22.89 16.47 -6.60
N ASP A 334 23.58 17.13 -7.54
CA ASP A 334 24.76 16.58 -8.23
C ASP A 334 25.93 16.33 -7.26
N ALA A 335 26.03 17.12 -6.18
CA ALA A 335 26.99 16.90 -5.10
C ALA A 335 26.56 15.79 -4.10
N GLY A 336 25.40 15.15 -4.30
CA GLY A 336 24.86 14.13 -3.41
C GLY A 336 24.15 14.69 -2.17
N ASP A 337 23.78 15.97 -2.13
CA ASP A 337 22.99 16.58 -1.06
C ASP A 337 21.53 16.77 -1.48
N VAL A 338 20.78 15.67 -1.53
CA VAL A 338 19.34 15.67 -1.88
C VAL A 338 18.52 16.48 -0.88
N VAL A 339 18.91 16.48 0.40
CA VAL A 339 18.22 17.25 1.45
C VAL A 339 18.39 18.74 1.23
N GLY A 340 19.62 19.20 1.00
CA GLY A 340 19.92 20.59 0.67
C GLY A 340 19.23 21.03 -0.62
N TYR A 341 19.26 20.19 -1.66
CA TYR A 341 18.52 20.40 -2.91
C TYR A 341 17.02 20.61 -2.68
N CYS A 342 16.35 19.71 -1.96
CA CYS A 342 14.92 19.82 -1.70
C CYS A 342 14.58 21.02 -0.79
N LYS A 343 15.44 21.38 0.17
CA LYS A 343 15.32 22.62 0.95
C LYS A 343 15.41 23.86 0.06
N GLY A 344 16.34 23.86 -0.90
CA GLY A 344 16.48 24.91 -1.90
C GLY A 344 15.20 25.10 -2.71
N ILE A 345 14.60 24.01 -3.20
CA ILE A 345 13.31 24.08 -3.90
C ILE A 345 12.21 24.67 -3.00
N LEU A 346 12.08 24.21 -1.74
CA LEU A 346 11.05 24.68 -0.82
C LEU A 346 11.19 26.16 -0.44
N GLN A 347 12.40 26.72 -0.43
CA GLN A 347 12.64 28.13 -0.15
C GLN A 347 12.08 29.06 -1.25
N HIS A 348 11.88 28.53 -2.46
CA HIS A 348 11.33 29.25 -3.60
C HIS A 348 9.91 28.75 -3.93
N ASP A 349 8.89 29.32 -3.28
CA ASP A 349 7.49 28.87 -3.44
C ASP A 349 7.05 28.82 -4.93
N ALA A 350 7.44 29.81 -5.75
CA ALA A 350 7.13 29.81 -7.18
C ALA A 350 7.68 28.59 -7.94
N ILE A 351 8.87 28.10 -7.57
CA ILE A 351 9.46 26.86 -8.12
C ILE A 351 8.70 25.65 -7.58
N PHE A 352 8.47 25.60 -6.26
CA PHE A 352 7.78 24.48 -5.62
C PHE A 352 6.34 24.29 -6.15
N GLN A 353 5.60 25.38 -6.41
CA GLN A 353 4.28 25.32 -7.04
C GLN A 353 4.31 24.81 -8.49
N LYS A 354 5.47 24.76 -9.14
CA LYS A 354 5.62 24.17 -10.49
C LYS A 354 6.05 22.70 -10.44
N VAL A 355 6.48 22.18 -9.29
CA VAL A 355 6.73 20.74 -9.10
C VAL A 355 5.43 19.97 -9.29
N ALA A 356 5.51 18.85 -10.01
CA ALA A 356 4.38 17.97 -10.26
C ALA A 356 3.74 17.55 -8.92
N HIS A 357 2.41 17.63 -8.85
CA HIS A 357 1.66 17.49 -7.60
C HIS A 357 2.06 16.25 -6.77
N TYR A 358 2.18 15.08 -7.42
CA TYR A 358 2.55 13.82 -6.75
C TYR A 358 4.00 13.76 -6.25
N LYS A 359 4.89 14.66 -6.69
CA LYS A 359 6.29 14.74 -6.25
C LYS A 359 6.52 15.78 -5.15
N ARG A 360 5.54 16.66 -4.91
CA ARG A 360 5.63 17.69 -3.86
C ARG A 360 5.76 17.08 -2.47
N GLY A 361 5.12 15.93 -2.24
CA GLY A 361 5.29 15.13 -1.02
C GLY A 361 6.75 14.78 -0.79
N SER A 362 7.38 14.10 -1.76
CA SER A 362 8.80 13.71 -1.72
C SER A 362 9.74 14.89 -1.47
N VAL A 363 9.55 16.01 -2.17
CA VAL A 363 10.36 17.23 -1.93
C VAL A 363 10.22 17.72 -0.48
N ARG A 364 9.00 17.76 0.06
CA ARG A 364 8.78 18.15 1.47
C ARG A 364 9.44 17.16 2.41
N CYS A 365 9.23 15.87 2.21
CA CYS A 365 9.77 14.82 3.07
C CYS A 365 11.30 14.86 3.15
N PHE A 366 12.00 15.00 2.01
CA PHE A 366 13.46 15.16 2.03
C PHE A 366 13.89 16.43 2.75
N ALA A 367 13.20 17.56 2.50
CA ALA A 367 13.58 18.83 3.10
C ALA A 367 13.34 18.89 4.62
N THR A 368 12.32 18.20 5.13
CA THR A 368 11.95 18.19 6.56
C THR A 368 12.48 16.97 7.33
N GLY A 369 12.93 15.93 6.64
CA GLY A 369 13.33 14.66 7.24
C GLY A 369 12.16 13.72 7.58
N MET A 370 10.95 14.04 7.13
CA MET A 370 9.77 13.16 7.27
C MET A 370 9.89 11.93 6.37
N LEU A 371 9.13 10.88 6.69
CA LEU A 371 9.01 9.71 5.83
C LEU A 371 8.05 9.98 4.69
N ASP A 372 8.53 9.80 3.47
CA ASP A 372 7.67 9.83 2.29
C ASP A 372 6.98 8.48 2.06
N GLY A 373 5.82 8.54 1.43
CA GLY A 373 5.04 7.38 1.07
C GLY A 373 3.65 7.78 0.55
N PRO A 374 3.16 7.15 -0.52
CA PRO A 374 1.82 7.41 -1.00
C PRO A 374 0.78 6.80 -0.03
N LEU A 375 -0.45 7.33 0.02
CA LEU A 375 -1.51 6.76 0.87
C LEU A 375 -2.28 5.62 0.17
N CYS A 376 -2.02 5.38 -1.10
CA CYS A 376 -2.94 4.68 -1.97
C CYS A 376 -3.30 3.27 -1.49
N ASP A 377 -2.31 2.45 -1.19
CA ASP A 377 -2.58 1.05 -0.86
C ASP A 377 -3.14 0.92 0.56
N CYS A 378 -2.84 1.87 1.44
CA CYS A 378 -3.44 1.98 2.79
C CYS A 378 -4.96 2.11 2.74
N LEU A 379 -5.54 2.53 1.60
CA LEU A 379 -6.99 2.59 1.42
C LEU A 379 -7.65 1.21 1.47
N VAL A 380 -6.95 0.14 1.10
CA VAL A 380 -7.47 -1.24 1.23
C VAL A 380 -7.71 -1.58 2.70
N PHE A 381 -6.72 -1.30 3.56
CA PHE A 381 -6.85 -1.45 5.00
C PHE A 381 -7.92 -0.51 5.57
N LEU A 382 -7.86 0.77 5.23
CA LEU A 382 -8.78 1.78 5.77
C LEU A 382 -10.23 1.48 5.41
N THR A 383 -10.54 1.05 4.18
CA THR A 383 -11.90 0.63 3.83
C THR A 383 -12.38 -0.47 4.75
N ARG A 384 -11.59 -1.53 4.95
CA ARG A 384 -12.00 -2.66 5.80
C ARG A 384 -12.18 -2.25 7.25
N TRP A 385 -11.27 -1.42 7.77
CA TRP A 385 -11.37 -0.89 9.12
C TRP A 385 -12.64 -0.03 9.29
N VAL A 386 -12.91 0.86 8.32
CA VAL A 386 -14.06 1.76 8.36
C VAL A 386 -15.38 0.99 8.26
N GLU A 387 -15.48 -0.04 7.40
CA GLU A 387 -16.65 -0.92 7.31
C GLU A 387 -17.04 -1.51 8.67
N MET A 388 -16.03 -1.95 9.43
CA MET A 388 -16.24 -2.64 10.71
C MET A 388 -16.50 -1.66 11.86
N HIS A 389 -15.72 -0.58 11.92
CA HIS A 389 -15.69 0.27 13.11
C HIS A 389 -16.45 1.58 12.91
N ALA A 390 -16.42 2.16 11.72
CA ALA A 390 -16.98 3.49 11.49
C ALA A 390 -17.77 3.59 10.17
N PRO A 391 -18.76 2.71 9.91
CA PRO A 391 -19.41 2.58 8.61
C PRO A 391 -20.06 3.88 8.11
N GLN A 392 -20.41 4.81 9.00
CA GLN A 392 -20.90 6.14 8.66
C GLN A 392 -19.88 7.03 7.93
N LEU A 393 -18.58 6.69 7.97
CA LEU A 393 -17.53 7.45 7.28
C LEU A 393 -17.37 7.07 5.82
N ILE A 394 -17.99 5.99 5.36
CA ILE A 394 -17.82 5.47 4.00
C ILE A 394 -19.18 5.20 3.35
N THR A 395 -19.27 5.44 2.05
CA THR A 395 -20.45 5.11 1.24
C THR A 395 -20.06 4.20 0.09
N PHE A 396 -20.99 3.32 -0.29
CA PHE A 396 -20.85 2.35 -1.37
C PHE A 396 -21.79 2.67 -2.54
N GLU A 397 -22.18 3.94 -2.66
CA GLU A 397 -23.13 4.43 -3.67
C GLU A 397 -22.59 4.27 -5.09
N ASN A 398 -21.27 4.34 -5.26
CA ASN A 398 -20.60 4.12 -6.53
C ASN A 398 -20.44 2.61 -6.78
N SER A 399 -21.55 1.94 -7.14
CA SER A 399 -21.59 0.51 -7.45
C SER A 399 -22.23 0.24 -8.81
N GLY A 400 -21.79 -0.82 -9.48
CA GLY A 400 -22.20 -1.15 -10.84
C GLY A 400 -21.26 -2.16 -11.47
N ALA A 401 -20.95 -1.99 -12.75
CA ALA A 401 -20.02 -2.82 -13.50
C ALA A 401 -18.64 -2.13 -13.60
N TRP A 402 -17.57 -2.86 -13.28
CA TRP A 402 -16.19 -2.39 -13.31
C TRP A 402 -15.73 -2.10 -14.74
N ASP A 403 -15.21 -0.91 -14.97
CA ASP A 403 -14.67 -0.49 -16.26
C ASP A 403 -13.19 -0.16 -16.14
N VAL A 404 -12.41 -0.54 -17.15
CA VAL A 404 -10.96 -0.39 -17.14
C VAL A 404 -10.49 0.27 -18.43
N ASP A 405 -9.86 1.44 -18.29
CA ASP A 405 -9.13 2.13 -19.35
C ASP A 405 -7.63 1.84 -19.18
N PHE A 406 -7.15 0.78 -19.82
CA PHE A 406 -5.74 0.36 -19.78
C PHE A 406 -4.78 1.41 -20.36
N GLU A 407 -5.22 2.19 -21.36
CA GLU A 407 -4.37 3.19 -22.01
C GLU A 407 -4.10 4.37 -21.08
N LYS A 408 -5.17 4.88 -20.45
CA LYS A 408 -5.02 5.99 -19.49
C LYS A 408 -4.56 5.51 -18.11
N GLY A 409 -4.77 4.24 -17.78
CA GLY A 409 -4.52 3.69 -16.45
C GLY A 409 -5.54 4.22 -15.45
N PHE A 410 -6.83 4.09 -15.75
CA PHE A 410 -7.91 4.45 -14.84
C PHE A 410 -8.97 3.35 -14.81
N THR A 411 -9.65 3.23 -13.68
CA THR A 411 -10.88 2.43 -13.54
C THR A 411 -12.06 3.32 -13.24
N GLY A 412 -13.26 2.76 -13.41
CA GLY A 412 -14.50 3.40 -13.00
C GLY A 412 -15.61 2.38 -12.83
N ILE A 413 -16.78 2.88 -12.44
CA ILE A 413 -18.01 2.10 -12.36
C ILE A 413 -18.99 2.62 -13.41
N LYS A 414 -19.54 1.72 -14.22
CA LYS A 414 -20.62 1.97 -15.17
C LYS A 414 -21.90 1.28 -14.71
N GLN A 415 -23.05 1.76 -15.17
CA GLN A 415 -24.33 1.08 -14.87
C GLN A 415 -24.47 -0.22 -15.66
N ASP A 416 -23.95 -0.26 -16.90
CA ASP A 416 -23.96 -1.42 -17.79
C ASP A 416 -22.64 -1.55 -18.57
N GLY A 417 -22.39 -2.74 -19.14
CA GLY A 417 -21.29 -2.99 -20.08
C GLY A 417 -19.87 -3.05 -19.48
N GLY A 418 -19.71 -3.12 -18.16
CA GLY A 418 -18.41 -3.37 -17.51
C GLY A 418 -18.05 -4.86 -17.43
N LEU A 419 -16.85 -5.16 -16.93
CA LEU A 419 -16.26 -6.50 -16.85
C LEU A 419 -16.93 -7.38 -15.80
N CYS A 420 -17.21 -6.83 -14.62
CA CYS A 420 -17.82 -7.56 -13.50
C CYS A 420 -18.51 -6.63 -12.51
N PRO A 421 -19.39 -7.15 -11.63
CA PRO A 421 -19.92 -6.36 -10.52
C PRO A 421 -18.80 -5.81 -9.62
N ALA A 422 -18.84 -4.52 -9.35
CA ALA A 422 -17.87 -3.85 -8.50
C ALA A 422 -18.47 -2.70 -7.71
N VAL A 423 -17.70 -2.26 -6.73
CA VAL A 423 -17.97 -1.06 -5.95
C VAL A 423 -16.66 -0.29 -5.73
N GLN A 424 -16.74 1.03 -5.83
CA GLN A 424 -15.65 1.92 -5.44
C GLN A 424 -16.08 2.69 -4.18
N PRO A 425 -15.58 2.30 -2.99
CA PRO A 425 -15.92 2.98 -1.76
C PRO A 425 -15.47 4.43 -1.78
N MET A 426 -16.21 5.30 -1.09
CA MET A 426 -15.93 6.73 -0.98
C MET A 426 -16.11 7.20 0.46
N ILE A 427 -15.26 8.09 0.94
CA ILE A 427 -15.52 8.86 2.17
C ILE A 427 -16.89 9.53 2.04
N ALA A 428 -17.64 9.61 3.14
CA ALA A 428 -18.89 10.37 3.19
C ALA A 428 -18.67 11.82 2.70
N ALA A 429 -19.66 12.41 2.03
CA ALA A 429 -19.54 13.74 1.45
C ALA A 429 -19.40 14.86 2.51
N ASP A 430 -19.98 14.66 3.68
CA ASP A 430 -19.83 15.52 4.85
C ASP A 430 -19.26 14.68 6.00
N PRO A 431 -17.97 14.30 5.93
CA PRO A 431 -17.38 13.49 6.97
C PRO A 431 -17.26 14.34 8.24
N PRO A 432 -17.41 13.75 9.44
CA PRO A 432 -17.16 14.45 10.68
C PRO A 432 -15.79 15.13 10.66
N ARG A 433 -15.66 16.32 11.26
CA ARG A 433 -14.38 17.07 11.34
C ARG A 433 -13.19 16.25 11.87
N LYS A 434 -13.47 15.18 12.60
CA LYS A 434 -12.46 14.28 13.19
C LYS A 434 -12.14 13.06 12.31
N ALA A 435 -12.78 12.88 11.15
CA ALA A 435 -12.63 11.70 10.30
C ALA A 435 -11.17 11.43 9.91
N ALA A 436 -10.45 12.46 9.41
CA ALA A 436 -9.03 12.32 9.11
C ALA A 436 -8.22 11.85 10.32
N LYS A 437 -8.47 12.41 11.51
CA LYS A 437 -7.81 11.99 12.76
C LYS A 437 -8.18 10.56 13.15
N THR A 438 -9.43 10.15 12.99
CA THR A 438 -9.87 8.77 13.25
C THR A 438 -9.16 7.79 12.33
N LEU A 439 -9.07 8.09 11.03
CA LEU A 439 -8.37 7.26 10.04
C LEU A 439 -6.87 7.21 10.32
N ALA A 440 -6.26 8.35 10.67
CA ALA A 440 -4.85 8.41 11.07
C ALA A 440 -4.57 7.52 12.28
N ASN A 441 -5.40 7.62 13.32
CA ASN A 441 -5.28 6.77 14.51
C ASN A 441 -5.47 5.30 14.17
N ALA A 442 -6.44 4.96 13.32
CA ALA A 442 -6.66 3.59 12.89
C ALA A 442 -5.40 2.97 12.26
N VAL A 443 -4.72 3.68 11.36
CA VAL A 443 -3.46 3.21 10.78
C VAL A 443 -2.35 3.19 11.83
N MET A 444 -2.13 4.29 12.54
CA MET A 444 -1.00 4.46 13.45
C MET A 444 -1.02 3.48 14.63
N ASP A 445 -2.19 3.29 15.27
CA ASP A 445 -2.32 2.37 16.40
C ASP A 445 -2.24 0.92 15.95
N THR A 446 -2.89 0.56 14.83
CA THR A 446 -2.81 -0.80 14.27
C THR A 446 -1.38 -1.13 13.85
N LEU A 447 -0.71 -0.21 13.15
CA LEU A 447 0.68 -0.37 12.73
C LEU A 447 1.61 -0.51 13.93
N ALA A 448 1.47 0.34 14.96
CA ALA A 448 2.26 0.27 16.19
C ALA A 448 2.17 -1.11 16.85
N VAL A 449 0.97 -1.70 16.92
CA VAL A 449 0.81 -3.08 17.44
C VAL A 449 1.56 -4.09 16.56
N ALA A 450 1.43 -3.96 15.23
CA ALA A 450 1.98 -4.90 14.26
C ALA A 450 3.52 -4.95 14.31
N ILE A 451 4.17 -3.79 14.41
CA ILE A 451 5.63 -3.67 14.27
C ILE A 451 6.39 -3.71 15.60
N SER A 452 5.69 -3.66 16.74
CA SER A 452 6.35 -3.50 18.04
C SER A 452 7.32 -4.65 18.33
N LEU A 453 8.53 -4.27 18.75
CA LEU A 453 9.59 -5.20 19.14
C LEU A 453 9.46 -5.70 20.59
N SER A 454 8.59 -5.10 21.39
CA SER A 454 8.41 -5.45 22.81
C SER A 454 6.98 -5.87 23.13
N GLU A 455 6.80 -6.80 24.07
CA GLU A 455 5.47 -7.19 24.55
C GLU A 455 4.73 -6.00 25.18
N GLN A 456 5.43 -5.17 25.96
CA GLN A 456 4.85 -3.98 26.59
C GLN A 456 4.37 -2.94 25.58
N GLY A 457 5.19 -2.62 24.55
CA GLY A 457 4.80 -1.69 23.49
C GLY A 457 3.58 -2.21 22.72
N ARG A 458 3.56 -3.51 22.45
CA ARG A 458 2.42 -4.20 21.86
C ARG A 458 1.16 -4.13 22.72
N GLU A 459 1.25 -4.44 24.01
CA GLU A 459 0.10 -4.37 24.93
C GLU A 459 -0.45 -2.95 25.02
N ALA A 460 0.43 -1.95 25.17
CA ALA A 460 0.04 -0.55 25.21
C ALA A 460 -0.67 -0.12 23.92
N ALA A 461 -0.16 -0.52 22.76
CA ALA A 461 -0.79 -0.22 21.48
C ALA A 461 -2.13 -0.97 21.31
N GLN A 462 -2.25 -2.21 21.80
CA GLN A 462 -3.53 -2.96 21.78
C GLN A 462 -4.60 -2.32 22.65
N ILE A 463 -4.21 -1.79 23.81
CA ILE A 463 -5.12 -1.03 24.67
C ILE A 463 -5.62 0.21 23.93
N ARG A 464 -4.76 0.94 23.20
CA ARG A 464 -5.20 2.09 22.39
C ARG A 464 -6.19 1.70 21.30
N VAL A 465 -5.94 0.61 20.58
CA VAL A 465 -6.89 0.09 19.56
C VAL A 465 -8.24 -0.24 20.20
N ARG A 466 -8.26 -0.98 21.31
CA ARG A 466 -9.51 -1.33 22.02
C ARG A 466 -10.26 -0.11 22.54
N LEU A 467 -9.54 0.88 23.08
CA LEU A 467 -10.16 2.13 23.53
C LEU A 467 -10.80 2.88 22.36
N ALA A 468 -10.16 2.92 21.19
CA ALA A 468 -10.73 3.53 20.00
C ALA A 468 -11.98 2.78 19.49
N GLU A 469 -11.99 1.45 19.59
CA GLU A 469 -13.17 0.63 19.28
C GLU A 469 -14.33 0.94 20.24
N ILE A 470 -14.06 1.00 21.55
CA ILE A 470 -15.06 1.35 22.58
C ILE A 470 -15.62 2.76 22.33
N ASP A 471 -14.76 3.75 22.10
CA ASP A 471 -15.18 5.13 21.81
C ASP A 471 -16.10 5.20 20.58
N THR A 472 -15.82 4.38 19.57
CA THR A 472 -16.60 4.38 18.33
C THR A 472 -17.95 3.69 18.53
N GLU A 473 -17.99 2.57 19.26
CA GLU A 473 -19.24 1.89 19.61
C GLU A 473 -20.11 2.75 20.52
N ALA A 474 -19.52 3.42 21.51
CA ALA A 474 -20.22 4.38 22.36
C ALA A 474 -20.84 5.53 21.53
N ALA A 475 -20.10 6.06 20.55
CA ALA A 475 -20.63 7.08 19.64
C ALA A 475 -21.80 6.57 18.79
N ARG A 476 -21.74 5.31 18.31
CA ARG A 476 -22.81 4.64 17.57
C ARG A 476 -24.07 4.48 18.42
N LEU A 477 -23.92 3.98 19.64
CA LEU A 477 -25.03 3.82 20.60
C LEU A 477 -25.66 5.17 20.96
N LEU A 478 -24.85 6.21 21.18
CA LEU A 478 -25.35 7.58 21.43
C LEU A 478 -26.11 8.15 20.23
N ALA A 479 -25.65 7.92 19.00
CA ALA A 479 -26.35 8.33 17.79
C ALA A 479 -27.70 7.60 17.66
N ARG A 480 -27.74 6.29 17.94
CA ARG A 480 -28.97 5.51 17.94
C ARG A 480 -29.96 5.98 19.00
N LEU A 481 -29.46 6.29 20.21
CA LEU A 481 -30.27 6.86 21.29
C LEU A 481 -30.94 8.17 20.86
N LYS A 482 -30.21 9.07 20.18
CA LYS A 482 -30.78 10.35 19.70
C LYS A 482 -31.90 10.13 18.69
N VAL A 483 -31.71 9.23 17.72
CA VAL A 483 -32.77 8.87 16.75
C VAL A 483 -34.00 8.33 17.49
N LEU A 484 -33.80 7.41 18.44
CA LEU A 484 -34.90 6.87 19.23
C LEU A 484 -35.60 7.93 20.08
N GLN A 485 -34.87 8.90 20.64
CA GLN A 485 -35.47 10.02 21.37
C GLN A 485 -36.29 10.95 20.46
N GLU A 486 -35.82 11.20 19.24
CA GLU A 486 -36.56 12.00 18.25
C GLU A 486 -37.82 11.25 17.74
N GLU A 487 -37.74 9.93 17.56
CA GLU A 487 -38.85 9.07 17.19
C GLU A 487 -39.88 8.90 18.33
N GLN A 488 -39.42 8.77 19.58
CA GLN A 488 -40.29 8.63 20.77
C GLN A 488 -41.02 9.91 21.19
N VAL A 489 -40.69 11.07 20.60
CA VAL A 489 -41.52 12.28 20.74
C VAL A 489 -42.81 12.16 19.92
N GLN A 490 -42.96 11.16 19.04
CA GLN A 490 -44.17 10.96 18.24
C GLN A 490 -45.07 9.80 18.68
N ASP A 491 -44.56 8.75 19.32
CA ASP A 491 -45.39 7.67 19.89
C ASP A 491 -44.79 7.17 21.21
N ALA A 492 -45.38 7.61 22.32
CA ALA A 492 -45.02 7.17 23.65
C ALA A 492 -45.64 5.81 23.96
N GLU A 493 -44.91 4.71 23.69
CA GLU A 493 -44.98 3.50 24.50
C GLU A 493 -43.71 2.61 24.32
N ALA A 494 -42.88 2.60 25.37
CA ALA A 494 -41.98 1.53 25.80
C ALA A 494 -41.00 0.86 24.81
N VAL A 495 -39.89 1.53 24.48
CA VAL A 495 -38.60 0.82 24.29
C VAL A 495 -37.85 0.88 25.61
N SER A 496 -37.53 -0.29 26.19
CA SER A 496 -37.02 -0.35 27.55
C SER A 496 -35.56 0.14 27.63
N LEU A 497 -35.31 1.11 28.52
CA LEU A 497 -33.98 1.59 28.92
C LEU A 497 -33.01 0.45 29.30
N ALA A 498 -33.52 -0.75 29.61
CA ALA A 498 -32.71 -1.92 29.97
C ALA A 498 -31.92 -2.50 28.79
N GLU A 499 -32.41 -2.44 27.55
CA GLU A 499 -31.69 -2.94 26.38
C GLU A 499 -30.49 -2.04 26.03
N LEU A 500 -30.67 -0.73 26.13
CA LEU A 500 -29.58 0.25 25.97
C LEU A 500 -28.54 0.13 27.09
N ALA A 501 -28.96 -0.09 28.34
CA ALA A 501 -28.06 -0.29 29.46
C ALA A 501 -27.27 -1.61 29.37
N ALA A 502 -27.89 -2.68 28.86
CA ALA A 502 -27.21 -3.97 28.63
C ALA A 502 -26.11 -3.85 27.56
N GLY A 503 -26.40 -3.18 26.43
CA GLY A 503 -25.39 -2.94 25.39
C GLY A 503 -24.23 -2.06 25.86
N PHE A 504 -24.51 -1.05 26.71
CA PHE A 504 -23.46 -0.20 27.30
C PHE A 504 -22.61 -0.94 28.34
N GLY A 505 -23.22 -1.86 29.11
CA GLY A 505 -22.53 -2.66 30.12
C GLY A 505 -21.67 -3.79 29.56
N GLU A 506 -21.98 -4.31 28.37
CA GLU A 506 -21.10 -5.26 27.65
C GLU A 506 -19.96 -4.57 26.91
N ALA A 507 -20.13 -3.31 26.49
CA ALA A 507 -19.11 -2.55 25.77
C ALA A 507 -18.03 -1.93 26.69
N MET A 508 -18.38 -1.62 27.94
CA MET A 508 -17.48 -1.10 29.00
C MET A 508 -16.75 -2.24 29.71
#